data_AF-A0A323U5Y8-F1
#
_entry.id   AF-A0A323U5Y8-F1
#
_cell.length_a   1.000
_cell.length_b   1.000
_cell.length_c   1.000
_cell.angle_alpha   90.00
_cell.angle_beta   90.00
_cell.angle_gamma   90.00
#
_symmetry.space_group_name_H-M   'P 1'
#
loop_
_entity.id
_entity.type
_entity.pdbx_description
1 polymer ?
#
loop_
_entity_poly.entity_id
_entity_poly.type
_entity_poly.pdbx_seq_one_letter_code
_entity_poly.pdbx_strand_id
1 'polypeptide(L)' 'QAHLDHTDYPRFKREGIEVIGSGQIEGANKHVIGQRLKITGAHWSESGASAKALVRSRFFSHSPVTPFHAVRHGAFPTAA' A
#
# COMPACT_ATOMS: atom_id res chain seq x y z
N GLN A 1 2.92 11.04 -23.94
CA GLN A 1 4.29 11.43 -23.53
C GLN A 1 4.66 10.56 -22.33
N ALA A 2 5.76 9.82 -22.39
CA ALA A 2 6.14 8.91 -21.30
C ALA A 2 6.89 9.68 -20.22
N HIS A 3 6.38 9.69 -18.98
CA HIS A 3 7.02 10.27 -17.80
C HIS A 3 8.18 9.38 -17.31
N LEU A 4 9.26 9.32 -18.10
CA LEU A 4 10.42 8.48 -17.82
C LEU A 4 11.13 8.91 -16.52
N ASP A 5 11.03 10.18 -16.17
CA ASP A 5 11.49 10.80 -14.93
C ASP A 5 10.85 10.19 -13.67
N HIS A 6 9.61 9.70 -13.78
CA HIS A 6 8.91 9.02 -12.69
C HIS A 6 9.34 7.55 -12.51
N THR A 7 10.15 7.01 -13.43
CA THR A 7 10.63 5.62 -13.43
C THR A 7 12.15 5.49 -13.32
N ASP A 8 12.86 6.57 -12.97
CA ASP A 8 14.31 6.56 -12.73
C ASP A 8 14.65 5.87 -11.39
N TYR A 9 14.36 4.57 -11.32
CA TYR A 9 14.59 3.72 -10.16
C TYR A 9 16.03 3.79 -9.62
N PRO A 10 17.08 3.84 -10.47
CA PRO A 10 18.45 3.98 -9.98
C PRO A 10 18.69 5.28 -9.21
N ARG A 11 18.19 6.42 -9.70
CA ARG A 11 18.32 7.71 -8.98
C ARG A 11 17.59 7.68 -7.66
N PHE A 12 16.33 7.28 -7.68
CA PHE A 12 15.49 7.24 -6.50
C PHE A 12 16.05 6.30 -5.41
N LYS A 13 16.61 5.14 -5.77
CA LYS A 13 17.30 4.26 -4.81
C LYS A 13 18.51 4.94 -4.17
N ARG A 14 19.31 5.69 -4.94
CA ARG A 14 20.44 6.47 -4.38
C ARG A 14 19.97 7.59 -3.44
N GLU A 15 18.79 8.16 -3.72
CA GLU A 15 18.14 9.17 -2.88
C GLU A 15 17.45 8.57 -1.65
N GLY A 16 17.52 7.25 -1.44
CA GLY A 16 16.85 6.56 -0.32
C GLY A 16 15.33 6.42 -0.50
N ILE A 17 14.82 6.70 -1.68
CA ILE A 17 13.42 6.49 -2.05
C ILE A 17 13.29 5.02 -2.45
N GLU A 18 13.02 4.15 -1.48
CA GLU A 18 13.02 2.69 -1.72
C GLU A 18 11.72 2.18 -2.34
N VAL A 19 10.62 2.93 -2.18
CA VAL A 19 9.28 2.54 -2.62
C VAL A 19 8.90 3.28 -3.89
N ILE A 20 9.47 2.87 -5.02
CA ILE A 20 9.13 3.43 -6.34
C ILE A 20 8.47 2.38 -7.23
N GLY A 21 8.67 1.09 -6.94
CA GLY A 21 8.05 -0.02 -7.65
C GLY A 21 6.74 -0.43 -7.01
N SER A 22 5.64 0.26 -7.32
CA SER A 22 4.30 -0.15 -6.86
C SER A 22 3.92 -1.53 -7.36
N GLY A 23 4.43 -2.00 -8.50
CA GLY A 23 3.97 -3.24 -9.14
C GLY A 23 4.15 -4.52 -8.30
N GLN A 24 5.28 -4.69 -7.60
CA GLN A 24 5.49 -5.84 -6.71
C GLN A 24 4.58 -5.76 -5.47
N ILE A 25 4.45 -4.57 -4.89
CA ILE A 25 3.58 -4.31 -3.74
C ILE A 25 2.10 -4.50 -4.12
N GLU A 26 1.70 -3.97 -5.27
CA GLU A 26 0.35 -4.06 -5.83
C GLU A 26 0.02 -5.51 -6.21
N GLY A 27 0.97 -6.22 -6.83
CA GLY A 27 0.85 -7.64 -7.16
C GLY A 27 0.67 -8.51 -5.91
N ALA A 28 1.49 -8.29 -4.87
CA ALA A 28 1.37 -8.99 -3.59
C ALA A 28 0.01 -8.69 -2.92
N ASN A 29 -0.41 -7.42 -2.91
CA ASN A 29 -1.71 -7.02 -2.36
C ASN A 29 -2.86 -7.69 -3.12
N LYS A 30 -2.86 -7.67 -4.47
CA LYS A 30 -3.87 -8.35 -5.31
C LYS A 30 -3.94 -9.84 -5.02
N HIS A 31 -2.79 -10.49 -4.84
CA HIS A 31 -2.74 -11.92 -4.53
C HIS A 31 -3.36 -12.22 -3.15
N VAL A 32 -2.99 -11.46 -2.11
CA VAL A 32 -3.53 -11.63 -0.75
C VAL A 32 -5.04 -11.35 -0.71
N ILE A 33 -5.48 -10.27 -1.36
CA ILE A 33 -6.90 -9.91 -1.44
C ILE A 33 -7.69 -10.98 -2.20
N GLY A 34 -7.17 -11.47 -3.32
CA GLY A 34 -7.77 -12.58 -4.07
C GLY A 34 -7.95 -13.82 -3.19
N GLN A 35 -6.90 -14.26 -2.51
CA GLN A 35 -6.96 -15.46 -1.66
C GLN A 35 -7.92 -15.33 -0.46
N ARG A 36 -8.14 -14.11 0.06
CA ARG A 36 -8.83 -13.91 1.35
C ARG A 36 -10.23 -13.31 1.22
N LEU A 37 -10.50 -12.56 0.16
CA LEU A 37 -11.78 -11.89 -0.06
C LEU A 37 -12.55 -12.47 -1.24
N LYS A 38 -11.88 -13.06 -2.24
CA LYS A 38 -12.54 -13.70 -3.40
C LYS A 38 -12.89 -15.16 -3.10
N ILE A 39 -13.82 -15.36 -2.17
CA ILE A 39 -14.32 -16.68 -1.76
C ILE A 39 -15.78 -16.80 -2.20
N THR A 40 -16.14 -17.94 -2.79
CA THR A 40 -17.51 -18.21 -3.23
C THR A 40 -18.50 -18.08 -2.07
N GLY A 41 -19.56 -17.31 -2.27
CA GLY A 41 -20.60 -17.09 -1.24
C GLY A 41 -20.22 -16.12 -0.12
N ALA A 42 -19.03 -15.49 -0.16
CA ALA A 42 -18.68 -14.48 0.81
C ALA A 42 -19.37 -13.14 0.50
N HIS A 43 -20.08 -12.59 1.48
CA HIS A 43 -20.64 -11.25 1.44
C HIS A 43 -19.85 -10.36 2.40
N TRP A 44 -19.31 -9.26 1.88
CA TRP A 44 -18.52 -8.32 2.67
C TRP A 44 -19.20 -6.95 2.69
N SER A 45 -19.30 -6.35 3.87
CA SER A 45 -19.41 -4.89 3.95
C SER A 45 -18.06 -4.26 3.61
N GLU A 46 -18.07 -3.01 3.15
CA GLU A 46 -16.85 -2.26 2.88
C GLU A 46 -15.93 -2.19 4.12
N SER A 47 -16.53 -1.92 5.29
CA SER A 47 -15.82 -1.89 6.57
C SER A 47 -15.22 -3.26 6.94
N GLY A 48 -15.95 -4.36 6.70
CA GLY A 48 -15.50 -5.71 6.98
C GLY A 48 -14.34 -6.16 6.07
N ALA A 49 -14.43 -5.88 4.77
CA ALA A 49 -13.35 -6.13 3.82
C ALA A 49 -12.08 -5.34 4.19
N SER A 50 -12.24 -4.06 4.52
CA SER A 50 -11.13 -3.17 4.93
C SER A 50 -10.47 -3.66 6.21
N ALA A 51 -11.25 -4.07 7.22
CA ALA A 51 -10.71 -4.64 8.46
C ALA A 51 -9.96 -5.95 8.21
N LYS A 52 -10.46 -6.81 7.32
CA LYS A 52 -9.78 -8.06 6.95
C LYS A 52 -8.42 -7.79 6.31
N ALA A 53 -8.38 -6.85 5.35
CA ALA A 53 -7.13 -6.44 4.71
C ALA A 53 -6.14 -5.89 5.74
N LEU A 54 -6.59 -5.00 6.62
CA LEU A 54 -5.75 -4.39 7.67
C LEU A 54 -5.11 -5.43 8.61
N VAL A 55 -5.87 -6.43 9.07
CA VAL A 55 -5.33 -7.50 9.93
C VAL A 55 -4.22 -8.27 9.21
N ARG A 56 -4.37 -8.55 7.91
CA ARG A 56 -3.32 -9.23 7.13
C ARG A 56 -2.10 -8.34 6.93
N SER A 57 -2.29 -7.07 6.59
CA SER A 57 -1.20 -6.12 6.46
C SER A 57 -0.41 -6.00 7.77
N ARG A 58 -1.11 -5.89 8.92
CA ARG A 58 -0.46 -5.85 10.24
C ARG A 58 0.33 -7.12 10.55
N PHE A 59 -0.20 -8.30 10.20
CA PHE A 59 0.48 -9.57 10.46
C PHE A 59 1.81 -9.72 9.71
N PHE A 60 1.91 -9.19 8.49
CA PHE A 60 3.12 -9.28 7.66
C PHE A 60 4.05 -8.07 7.76
N SER A 61 3.59 -6.97 8.36
CA SER A 61 4.41 -5.77 8.51
C SER A 61 5.27 -5.89 9.76
N HIS A 62 6.58 -5.72 9.60
CA HIS A 62 7.51 -5.63 10.73
C HIS A 62 7.36 -4.31 11.51
N SER A 63 6.82 -3.29 10.83
CA SER A 63 6.49 -2.00 11.42
C SER A 63 4.97 -1.84 11.54
N PRO A 64 4.47 -1.05 12.51
CA PRO A 64 3.05 -0.76 12.60
C PRO A 64 2.52 -0.19 11.28
N VAL A 65 1.37 -0.70 10.82
CA VAL A 65 0.66 -0.12 9.69
C VAL A 65 0.13 1.25 10.11
N THR A 66 0.79 2.30 9.64
CA THR A 66 0.39 3.68 9.87
C THR A 66 -0.77 4.06 8.94
N PRO A 67 -1.87 4.65 9.44
CA PRO A 67 -2.96 5.12 8.58
C PRO A 67 -2.46 6.10 7.53
N PHE A 68 -2.96 6.00 6.29
CA PHE A 68 -2.54 6.86 5.18
C PHE A 68 -2.64 8.36 5.53
N HIS A 69 -3.72 8.78 6.19
CA HIS A 69 -3.88 10.18 6.59
C HIS A 69 -2.83 10.64 7.59
N ALA A 70 -2.39 9.77 8.51
CA ALA A 70 -1.32 10.09 9.46
C ALA A 70 0.03 10.22 8.74
N VAL A 71 0.33 9.32 7.78
CA VAL A 71 1.52 9.43 6.93
C VAL A 71 1.48 10.72 6.10
N ARG A 72 0.34 11.01 5.46
CA ARG A 72 0.14 12.20 4.64
C ARG A 72 0.31 13.48 5.45
N HIS A 73 -0.28 13.56 6.64
CA HIS A 73 -0.16 14.73 7.50
C HIS A 73 1.28 14.92 8.02
N GLY A 74 1.99 13.83 8.33
CA GLY A 74 3.41 13.91 8.70
C GLY A 74 4.30 14.38 7.55
N ALA A 75 4.04 13.91 6.33
CA ALA A 75 4.82 14.27 5.14
C ALA A 75 4.50 15.67 4.60
N PHE A 76 3.23 16.06 4.69
CA PHE A 76 2.70 17.34 4.21
C PHE A 76 1.82 17.97 5.29
N PRO A 77 2.42 18.53 6.35
CA PRO A 77 1.65 19.26 7.35
C PRO A 77 0.95 20.43 6.65
N THR A 78 -0.38 20.51 6.75
CA THR A 78 -1.12 21.67 6.25
C THR A 78 -0.64 22.87 7.06
N ALA A 79 -0.09 23.89 6.39
CA ALA A 79 0.31 25.13 7.06
C ALA A 79 -0.90 25.72 7.80
N ALA A 80 -0.70 26.11 9.07
CA ALA A 80 -1.68 26.79 9.90
C ALA A 80 -1.94 28.22 9.39
#